data_AF-A0AAN7UHN9-F1
#
_entry.id   AF-A0AAN7UHN9-F1
#
_cell.length_a   1.000
_cell.length_b   1.000
_cell.length_c   1.000
_cell.angle_alpha   90.00
_cell.angle_beta   90.00
_cell.angle_gamma   90.00
#
_symmetry.space_group_name_H-M   'P 1'
#
loop_
_entity.id
_entity.type
_entity.pdbx_description
1 polymer ?
#
loop_
_entity_poly.entity_id
_entity_poly.type
_entity_poly.pdbx_seq_one_letter_code
_entity_poly.pdbx_strand_id
1 'polypeptide(L)'
;MATSKADLVKLAETDVKSALQPEQYGPVISSPPFVFLEGTFNTRDLGLVPESPMRANYAFRSGAVSNLTDNGKAVLTGKLGVKRIFDLRSPEERSRMPDPVIDGVENTWIQSSSPDSKPDLDTFIAGEGEAGYENMYLEVIDVYAESWKAILEHVRDRPQDPFLVHCTGKW
;
A
#
# COMPACT_ATOMS: atom_id res chain seq x y z
N MET A 1 -0.55 11.32 24.05
CA MET A 1 -0.09 12.46 23.23
C MET A 1 0.19 11.94 21.84
N ALA A 2 -0.10 12.71 20.79
CA ALA A 2 0.25 12.30 19.43
C ALA A 2 1.78 12.27 19.28
N THR A 3 2.33 11.22 18.68
CA THR A 3 3.77 11.09 18.39
C THR A 3 4.19 12.23 17.47
N SER A 4 5.21 13.00 17.83
CA SER A 4 5.64 14.15 17.01
C SER A 4 6.33 13.69 15.72
N LYS A 5 6.45 14.58 14.72
CA LYS A 5 7.24 14.31 13.50
C LYS A 5 8.68 13.91 13.83
N ALA A 6 9.30 14.57 14.81
CA ALA A 6 10.66 14.26 15.25
C ALA A 6 10.76 12.86 15.87
N ASP A 7 9.75 12.46 16.67
CA ASP A 7 9.71 11.11 17.25
C ASP A 7 9.53 10.03 16.17
N LEU A 8 8.71 10.30 15.14
CA LEU A 8 8.53 9.38 14.00
C LEU A 8 9.81 9.22 13.17
N VAL A 9 10.52 10.32 12.90
CA VAL A 9 11.82 10.27 12.20
C VAL A 9 12.81 9.43 12.99
N LYS A 10 12.95 9.71 14.30
CA LYS A 10 13.83 8.93 15.18
C LYS A 10 13.46 7.44 15.22
N LEU A 11 12.16 7.12 15.21
CA LEU A 11 11.71 5.73 15.16
C LEU A 11 12.07 5.07 13.82
N ALA A 12 11.90 5.78 12.70
CA ALA A 12 12.21 5.30 11.35
C ALA A 12 13.72 5.13 11.08
N GLU A 13 14.57 5.87 11.80
CA GLU A 13 16.03 5.70 11.79
C GLU A 13 16.52 4.45 12.54
N THR A 14 15.61 3.71 13.18
CA THR A 14 15.97 2.43 13.81
C THR A 14 16.36 1.42 12.73
N ASP A 15 17.58 0.88 12.83
CA ASP A 15 18.07 -0.17 11.93
C ASP A 15 17.09 -1.35 11.87
N VAL A 16 16.84 -1.87 10.66
CA VAL A 16 15.89 -2.97 10.41
C VAL A 16 16.20 -4.24 11.22
N LYS A 17 17.45 -4.45 11.65
CA LYS A 17 17.87 -5.56 12.51
C LYS A 17 17.45 -5.38 13.97
N SER A 18 17.03 -4.17 14.35
CA SER A 18 16.60 -3.82 15.71
C SER A 18 15.08 -3.78 15.78
N ALA A 19 14.48 -4.81 16.36
CA ALA A 19 13.02 -4.91 16.46
C ALA A 19 12.42 -3.78 17.33
N LEU A 20 11.43 -3.08 16.76
CA LEU A 20 10.61 -2.12 17.50
C LEU A 20 9.67 -2.86 18.46
N GLN A 21 9.57 -2.35 19.69
CA GLN A 21 8.64 -2.86 20.70
C GLN A 21 7.22 -2.34 20.45
N PRO A 22 6.17 -3.09 20.82
CA PRO A 22 4.77 -2.69 20.65
C PRO A 22 4.43 -1.31 21.20
N GLU A 23 5.06 -0.91 22.29
CA GLU A 23 4.84 0.40 22.93
C GLU A 23 5.41 1.55 22.08
N GLN A 24 6.39 1.27 21.21
CA GLN A 24 7.02 2.25 20.33
C GLN A 24 6.17 2.51 19.08
N TYR A 25 5.62 1.47 18.45
CA TYR A 25 4.87 1.60 17.20
C TYR A 25 3.34 1.58 17.39
N GLY A 26 2.82 1.01 18.47
CA GLY A 26 1.39 0.86 18.73
C GLY A 26 0.60 2.17 18.67
N PRO A 27 1.04 3.23 19.38
CA PRO A 27 0.42 4.56 19.30
C PRO A 27 0.47 5.16 17.88
N VAL A 28 1.51 4.84 17.11
CA VAL A 28 1.68 5.32 15.73
C VAL A 28 0.67 4.65 14.80
N ILE A 29 0.63 3.31 14.78
CA ILE A 29 -0.23 2.55 13.84
C ILE A 29 -1.73 2.57 14.21
N SER A 30 -2.07 3.08 15.39
CA SER A 30 -3.46 3.28 15.86
C SER A 30 -3.97 4.72 15.64
N SER A 31 -3.18 5.56 14.97
CA SER A 31 -3.51 6.95 14.69
C SER A 31 -3.44 7.26 13.18
N PRO A 32 -4.07 8.33 12.69
CA PRO A 32 -3.94 8.74 11.30
C PRO A 32 -2.46 8.87 10.86
N PRO A 33 -2.10 8.48 9.62
CA PRO A 33 -2.98 8.10 8.52
C PRO A 33 -3.46 6.64 8.54
N PHE A 34 -3.10 5.84 9.56
CA PHE A 34 -3.47 4.44 9.60
C PHE A 34 -4.97 4.25 9.83
N VAL A 35 -5.52 3.29 9.11
CA VAL A 35 -6.93 2.92 9.16
C VAL A 35 -7.02 1.43 9.49
N PHE A 36 -7.79 1.09 10.51
CA PHE A 36 -8.06 -0.31 10.81
C PHE A 36 -8.98 -0.92 9.75
N LEU A 37 -8.46 -1.90 9.01
CA LEU A 37 -9.17 -2.69 8.02
C LEU A 37 -8.82 -4.15 8.26
N GLU A 38 -9.74 -4.88 8.89
CA GLU A 38 -9.48 -6.24 9.37
C GLU A 38 -9.14 -7.20 8.22
N GLY A 39 -8.12 -8.04 8.41
CA GLY A 39 -7.62 -8.92 7.37
C GLY A 39 -6.59 -8.28 6.43
N THR A 40 -6.20 -7.03 6.71
CA THR A 40 -5.13 -6.33 5.98
C THR A 40 -4.09 -5.79 6.95
N PHE A 41 -2.97 -5.30 6.42
CA PHE A 41 -1.96 -4.56 7.17
C PHE A 41 -1.56 -3.31 6.38
N ASN A 42 -0.97 -2.33 7.07
CA ASN A 42 -0.46 -1.10 6.45
C ASN A 42 -1.53 -0.33 5.64
N THR A 43 -2.80 -0.42 6.05
CA THR A 43 -3.89 0.33 5.44
C THR A 43 -3.83 1.78 5.91
N ARG A 44 -3.79 2.72 4.95
CA ARG A 44 -3.68 4.16 5.23
C ARG A 44 -4.59 4.97 4.32
N ASP A 45 -5.13 6.04 4.86
CA ASP A 45 -5.75 7.12 4.09
C ASP A 45 -4.69 8.15 3.71
N LEU A 46 -4.45 8.33 2.41
CA LEU A 46 -3.43 9.23 1.91
C LEU A 46 -3.78 10.71 2.16
N GLY A 47 -5.06 11.04 2.34
CA GLY A 47 -5.49 12.38 2.70
C GLY A 47 -5.32 12.72 4.18
N LEU A 48 -5.03 11.72 5.02
CA LEU A 48 -4.73 11.92 6.44
C LEU A 48 -3.23 11.91 6.75
N VAL A 49 -2.38 11.79 5.73
CA VAL A 49 -0.94 12.02 5.90
C VAL A 49 -0.73 13.49 6.29
N PRO A 50 0.08 13.80 7.32
CA PRO A 50 0.36 15.18 7.68
C PRO A 50 0.82 16.00 6.46
N GLU A 51 0.24 17.19 6.30
CA GLU A 51 0.54 18.11 5.17
C GLU A 51 0.13 17.56 3.78
N SER A 52 -0.69 16.50 3.72
CA SER A 52 -1.19 15.97 2.45
C SER A 52 -2.09 16.99 1.74
N PRO A 53 -1.88 17.23 0.43
CA PRO A 53 -2.79 18.02 -0.38
C PRO A 53 -4.04 17.21 -0.79
N MET A 54 -4.06 15.91 -0.53
CA MET A 54 -5.18 15.04 -0.89
C MET A 54 -6.31 15.18 0.12
N ARG A 55 -7.56 15.12 -0.35
CA ARG A 55 -8.70 15.00 0.55
C ARG A 55 -8.69 13.65 1.27
N ALA A 56 -9.10 13.66 2.53
CA ALA A 56 -9.36 12.44 3.28
C ALA A 56 -10.48 11.61 2.64
N ASN A 57 -10.49 10.32 2.97
CA ASN A 57 -11.48 9.33 2.57
C ASN A 57 -11.64 9.19 1.05
N TYR A 58 -10.54 9.26 0.31
CA TYR A 58 -10.55 9.16 -1.15
C TYR A 58 -9.52 8.19 -1.73
N ALA A 59 -8.26 8.33 -1.36
CA ALA A 59 -7.20 7.45 -1.86
C ALA A 59 -6.61 6.68 -0.69
N PHE A 60 -6.71 5.36 -0.77
CA PHE A 60 -6.17 4.46 0.24
C PHE A 60 -5.04 3.63 -0.33
N ARG A 61 -4.09 3.26 0.53
CA ARG A 61 -3.14 2.19 0.24
C ARG A 61 -3.30 1.06 1.25
N SER A 62 -2.93 -0.16 0.88
CA SER A 62 -2.85 -1.30 1.79
C SER A 62 -1.77 -2.31 1.37
N GLY A 63 -1.44 -3.24 2.25
CA GLY A 63 -0.85 -4.53 1.86
C GLY A 63 -1.89 -5.46 1.22
N ALA A 64 -1.59 -6.76 1.14
CA ALA A 64 -2.49 -7.72 0.51
C ALA A 64 -3.90 -7.69 1.13
N VAL A 65 -4.93 -7.73 0.26
CA VAL A 65 -6.35 -7.73 0.67
C VAL A 65 -6.99 -9.11 0.58
N SER A 66 -6.22 -10.14 0.21
CA SER A 66 -6.66 -11.53 0.08
C SER A 66 -7.27 -12.11 1.36
N ASN A 67 -6.90 -11.58 2.53
CA ASN A 67 -7.36 -12.04 3.84
C ASN A 67 -8.46 -11.17 4.45
N LEU A 68 -9.07 -10.25 3.68
CA LEU A 68 -10.20 -9.44 4.17
C LEU A 68 -11.31 -10.32 4.76
N THR A 69 -11.62 -10.09 6.03
CA THR A 69 -12.77 -10.69 6.70
C THR A 69 -14.07 -10.05 6.21
N ASP A 70 -15.22 -10.62 6.54
CA ASP A 70 -16.51 -10.01 6.19
C ASP A 70 -16.70 -8.65 6.85
N ASN A 71 -16.20 -8.48 8.08
CA ASN A 71 -16.15 -7.18 8.74
C ASN A 71 -15.16 -6.22 8.04
N GLY A 72 -14.00 -6.71 7.58
CA GLY A 72 -13.09 -5.94 6.73
C GLY A 72 -13.77 -5.42 5.45
N LYS A 73 -14.49 -6.28 4.74
CA LYS A 73 -15.26 -5.90 3.53
C LYS A 73 -16.35 -4.87 3.85
N ALA A 74 -17.06 -5.04 4.97
CA ALA A 74 -18.08 -4.09 5.40
C ALA A 74 -17.48 -2.72 5.76
N VAL A 75 -16.32 -2.68 6.41
CA VAL A 75 -15.59 -1.43 6.69
C VAL A 75 -15.09 -0.78 5.39
N LEU A 76 -14.53 -1.56 4.46
CA LEU A 76 -14.02 -1.08 3.18
C LEU A 76 -15.12 -0.41 2.34
N THR A 77 -16.30 -1.04 2.27
CA THR A 77 -17.42 -0.55 1.46
C THR A 77 -18.26 0.51 2.16
N GLY A 78 -18.47 0.38 3.47
CA GLY A 78 -19.33 1.27 4.26
C GLY A 78 -18.58 2.49 4.79
N LYS A 79 -17.58 2.27 5.65
CA LYS A 79 -16.87 3.37 6.31
C LYS A 79 -15.90 4.09 5.36
N LEU A 80 -15.13 3.33 4.57
CA LEU A 80 -14.16 3.91 3.64
C LEU A 80 -14.79 4.29 2.30
N GLY A 81 -15.95 3.71 1.97
CA GLY A 81 -16.68 4.03 0.75
C GLY A 81 -15.97 3.60 -0.53
N VAL A 82 -14.99 2.69 -0.45
CA VAL A 82 -14.17 2.27 -1.60
C VAL A 82 -15.07 1.68 -2.69
N LYS A 83 -14.90 2.20 -3.90
CA LYS A 83 -15.61 1.76 -5.12
C LYS A 83 -14.72 1.00 -6.09
N ARG A 84 -13.40 1.15 -5.95
CA ARG A 84 -12.44 0.50 -6.83
C ARG A 84 -11.17 0.08 -6.10
N ILE A 85 -10.68 -1.12 -6.39
CA ILE A 85 -9.42 -1.66 -5.91
C ILE A 85 -8.49 -1.85 -7.10
N PHE A 86 -7.27 -1.32 -7.01
CA PHE A 86 -6.19 -1.56 -7.95
C PHE A 86 -5.19 -2.55 -7.34
N ASP A 87 -5.10 -3.72 -7.96
CA ASP A 87 -4.16 -4.78 -7.59
C ASP A 87 -2.89 -4.64 -8.42
N LEU A 88 -1.76 -4.36 -7.76
CA LEU A 88 -0.45 -4.23 -8.41
C LEU A 88 0.38 -5.52 -8.33
N ARG A 89 -0.19 -6.65 -7.90
CA ARG A 89 0.55 -7.90 -7.74
C ARG A 89 0.78 -8.61 -9.07
N SER A 90 1.83 -9.42 -9.10
CA SER A 90 2.14 -10.26 -10.25
C SER A 90 1.10 -11.39 -10.43
N PRO A 91 1.04 -12.01 -11.63
CA PRO A 91 0.12 -13.14 -11.87
C PRO A 91 0.29 -14.28 -10.86
N GLU A 92 1.53 -14.58 -10.46
CA GLU A 92 1.84 -15.64 -9.50
C GLU A 92 1.26 -15.33 -8.12
N GLU A 93 1.48 -14.12 -7.62
CA GLU A 93 0.99 -13.68 -6.32
C GLU A 93 -0.54 -13.75 -6.24
N ARG A 94 -1.23 -13.33 -7.31
CA ARG A 94 -2.70 -13.40 -7.42
C ARG A 94 -3.21 -14.84 -7.48
N SER A 95 -2.52 -15.71 -8.21
CA SER A 95 -2.91 -17.13 -8.30
C SER A 95 -2.78 -17.84 -6.96
N ARG A 96 -1.76 -17.49 -6.17
CA ARG A 96 -1.48 -18.09 -4.87
C ARG A 96 -2.43 -17.60 -3.78
N MET A 97 -2.75 -16.31 -3.78
CA MET A 97 -3.59 -15.66 -2.77
C MET A 97 -4.54 -14.66 -3.45
N PRO A 98 -5.64 -15.12 -4.08
CA PRO A 98 -6.54 -14.24 -4.81
C PRO A 98 -7.24 -13.25 -3.88
N ASP A 99 -7.55 -12.07 -4.40
CA ASP A 99 -8.42 -11.14 -3.67
C ASP A 99 -9.86 -11.68 -3.61
N PRO A 100 -10.58 -11.40 -2.52
CA PRO A 100 -11.99 -11.74 -2.46
C PRO A 100 -12.81 -10.88 -3.43
N VAL A 101 -13.90 -11.44 -3.94
CA VAL A 101 -14.92 -10.65 -4.62
C VAL A 101 -15.69 -9.83 -3.57
N ILE A 102 -15.88 -8.54 -3.84
CA ILE A 102 -16.58 -7.61 -2.96
C ILE A 102 -17.69 -6.93 -3.76
N ASP A 103 -18.93 -7.10 -3.32
CA ASP A 103 -20.10 -6.55 -4.01
C ASP A 103 -20.03 -5.02 -4.08
N GLY A 104 -20.27 -4.47 -5.28
CA GLY A 104 -20.24 -3.03 -5.51
C GLY A 104 -18.84 -2.40 -5.57
N VAL A 105 -17.77 -3.22 -5.58
CA VAL A 105 -16.38 -2.76 -5.73
C VAL A 105 -15.78 -3.35 -7.00
N GLU A 106 -15.30 -2.47 -7.88
CA GLU A 106 -14.57 -2.86 -9.08
C GLU A 106 -13.14 -3.29 -8.70
N ASN A 107 -12.72 -4.51 -9.03
CA ASN A 107 -11.31 -4.92 -8.92
C ASN A 107 -10.64 -4.77 -10.29
N THR A 108 -9.57 -3.97 -10.35
CA THR A 108 -8.80 -3.71 -11.56
C THR A 108 -7.39 -4.24 -11.39
N TRP A 109 -7.04 -5.18 -12.26
CA TRP A 109 -5.69 -5.69 -12.39
C TRP A 109 -5.21 -5.50 -13.83
N ILE A 110 -4.06 -4.87 -13.97
CA ILE A 110 -3.37 -4.68 -15.24
C ILE A 110 -2.04 -5.42 -15.12
N GLN A 111 -1.81 -6.35 -16.04
CA GLN A 111 -0.56 -7.10 -16.07
C GLN A 111 0.60 -6.13 -16.35
N SER A 112 1.68 -6.31 -15.60
CA SER A 112 2.93 -5.57 -15.78
C SER A 112 3.52 -5.77 -17.18
N SER A 113 4.25 -4.77 -17.68
CA SER A 113 4.86 -4.82 -19.02
C SER A 113 5.96 -5.89 -19.14
N SER A 114 6.57 -6.26 -18.02
CA SER A 114 7.50 -7.39 -17.89
C SER A 114 7.22 -8.20 -16.61
N PRO A 115 7.68 -9.46 -16.54
CA PRO A 115 7.75 -10.19 -15.27
C PRO A 115 8.61 -9.43 -14.25
N ASP A 116 8.34 -9.64 -12.96
CA ASP A 116 9.20 -9.11 -11.89
C ASP A 116 10.64 -9.60 -12.09
N SER A 117 11.60 -8.69 -12.07
CA SER A 117 13.01 -9.07 -12.05
C SER A 117 13.33 -9.86 -10.80
N LYS A 118 14.30 -10.77 -10.93
CA LYS A 118 14.89 -11.42 -9.76
C LYS A 118 15.88 -10.43 -9.15
N PRO A 119 15.79 -10.15 -7.83
CA PRO A 119 16.75 -9.26 -7.17
C PRO A 119 18.17 -9.75 -7.38
N ASP A 120 19.04 -8.86 -7.87
CA ASP A 120 20.48 -9.10 -7.92
C ASP A 120 21.08 -8.82 -6.54
N LEU A 121 21.40 -9.88 -5.80
CA LEU A 121 21.90 -9.80 -4.44
C LEU A 121 23.20 -9.01 -4.32
N ASP A 122 24.06 -9.02 -5.35
CA ASP A 122 25.32 -8.28 -5.32
C ASP A 122 25.06 -6.76 -5.32
N THR A 123 24.05 -6.33 -6.07
CA THR A 123 23.59 -4.94 -6.11
C THR A 123 22.92 -4.52 -4.77
N PHE A 124 22.25 -5.44 -4.08
CA PHE A 124 21.69 -5.19 -2.74
C PHE A 124 22.73 -5.26 -1.61
N ILE A 125 23.92 -5.81 -1.84
CA ILE A 125 25.03 -5.75 -0.88
C ILE A 125 25.81 -4.44 -1.05
N ALA A 126 25.90 -3.93 -2.29
CA ALA A 126 26.54 -2.66 -2.59
C ALA A 126 25.80 -1.48 -1.93
N GLY A 127 26.56 -0.48 -1.45
CA GLY A 127 26.01 0.75 -0.87
C GLY A 127 25.06 0.51 0.31
N GLU A 128 25.29 -0.54 1.11
CA GLU A 128 24.40 -0.94 2.22
C GLU A 128 22.95 -1.24 1.79
N GLY A 129 22.75 -1.56 0.50
CA GLY A 129 21.47 -1.87 -0.11
C GLY A 129 20.83 -0.73 -0.89
N GLU A 130 21.34 0.50 -0.78
CA GLU A 130 20.78 1.68 -1.45
C GLU A 130 20.68 1.49 -2.97
N ALA A 131 21.76 1.00 -3.60
CA ALA A 131 21.81 0.78 -5.06
C ALA A 131 20.78 -0.26 -5.53
N GLY A 132 20.57 -1.33 -4.75
CA GLY A 132 19.56 -2.35 -5.05
C GLY A 132 18.14 -1.79 -5.01
N TYR A 133 17.84 -1.00 -3.98
CA TYR A 133 16.54 -0.35 -3.87
C TYR A 133 16.34 0.69 -4.98
N GLU A 134 17.32 1.55 -5.28
CA GLU A 134 17.21 2.54 -6.36
C GLU A 134 16.82 1.89 -7.70
N ASN A 135 17.56 0.86 -8.10
CA ASN A 135 17.29 0.11 -9.33
C ASN A 135 15.89 -0.51 -9.33
N MET A 136 15.49 -1.11 -8.21
CA MET A 136 14.16 -1.70 -8.06
C MET A 136 13.06 -0.64 -8.19
N TYR A 137 13.23 0.55 -7.61
CA TYR A 137 12.24 1.63 -7.70
C TYR A 137 12.12 2.17 -9.14
N LEU A 138 13.23 2.31 -9.87
CA LEU A 138 13.21 2.71 -11.28
C LEU A 138 12.49 1.67 -12.14
N GLU A 139 12.77 0.38 -11.93
CA GLU A 139 12.07 -0.69 -12.63
C GLU A 139 10.56 -0.69 -12.33
N VAL A 140 10.15 -0.52 -11.06
CA VAL A 140 8.73 -0.45 -10.70
C VAL A 140 7.99 0.67 -11.44
N ILE A 141 8.64 1.82 -11.69
CA ILE A 141 8.03 2.91 -12.44
C ILE A 141 7.76 2.49 -13.90
N ASP A 142 8.73 1.84 -14.54
CA ASP A 142 8.62 1.40 -15.94
C ASP A 142 7.64 0.24 -16.11
N VAL A 143 7.67 -0.72 -15.19
CA VAL A 143 6.93 -1.98 -15.28
C VAL A 143 5.44 -1.79 -15.01
N TYR A 144 5.08 -0.86 -14.13
CA TYR A 144 3.71 -0.60 -13.70
C TYR A 144 3.09 0.66 -14.33
N ALA A 145 3.68 1.20 -15.41
CA ALA A 145 3.24 2.43 -16.06
C ALA A 145 1.75 2.43 -16.43
N GLU A 146 1.22 1.35 -17.02
CA GLU A 146 -0.20 1.26 -17.39
C GLU A 146 -1.12 1.17 -16.16
N SER A 147 -0.67 0.52 -15.07
CA SER A 147 -1.41 0.51 -13.81
C SER A 147 -1.51 1.91 -13.21
N TRP A 148 -0.40 2.65 -13.19
CA TRP A 148 -0.38 4.03 -12.71
C TRP A 148 -1.22 4.96 -13.59
N LYS A 149 -1.17 4.80 -14.90
CA LYS A 149 -2.05 5.51 -15.82
C LYS A 149 -3.51 5.28 -15.48
N ALA A 150 -3.95 4.03 -15.30
CA ALA A 150 -5.33 3.72 -14.95
C ALA A 150 -5.75 4.31 -13.59
N ILE A 151 -4.84 4.33 -12.60
CA ILE A 151 -5.06 4.97 -11.30
C ILE A 151 -5.24 6.48 -11.47
N LEU A 152 -4.37 7.15 -12.24
CA LEU A 152 -4.43 8.59 -12.48
C LEU A 152 -5.66 8.98 -13.30
N GLU A 153 -6.07 8.16 -14.27
CA GLU A 153 -7.33 8.32 -15.00
C GLU A 153 -8.54 8.19 -14.07
N HIS A 154 -8.51 7.24 -13.12
CA HIS A 154 -9.56 7.16 -12.09
C HIS A 154 -9.61 8.40 -11.22
N VAL A 155 -8.45 8.97 -10.86
CA VAL A 155 -8.39 10.24 -10.11
C VAL A 155 -9.04 11.38 -10.89
N ARG A 156 -8.76 11.48 -12.19
CA ARG A 156 -9.29 12.51 -13.08
C ARG A 156 -10.79 12.34 -13.34
N ASP A 157 -11.22 11.12 -13.69
CA ASP A 157 -12.53 10.84 -14.27
C ASP A 157 -13.56 10.43 -13.23
N ARG A 158 -13.12 9.91 -12.09
CA ARG A 158 -13.98 9.48 -10.97
C ARG A 158 -13.58 10.17 -9.65
N PRO A 159 -13.62 11.50 -9.60
CA PRO A 159 -13.23 12.26 -8.41
C PRO A 159 -14.27 12.19 -7.29
N GLN A 160 -15.24 11.27 -7.29
CA GLN A 160 -16.13 11.03 -6.14
C GLN A 160 -16.13 9.57 -5.71
N ASP A 161 -15.31 8.74 -6.35
CA ASP A 161 -15.25 7.29 -6.13
C ASP A 161 -13.96 6.96 -5.38
N PRO A 162 -13.99 6.77 -4.05
CA PRO A 162 -12.81 6.39 -3.30
C PRO A 162 -12.22 5.08 -3.81
N PHE A 163 -10.90 4.96 -3.79
CA PHE A 163 -10.19 3.80 -4.31
C PHE A 163 -9.08 3.35 -3.37
N LEU A 164 -8.72 2.08 -3.47
CA LEU A 164 -7.63 1.47 -2.73
C LEU A 164 -6.61 0.89 -3.71
N VAL A 165 -5.33 1.18 -3.51
CA VAL A 165 -4.22 0.56 -4.24
C VAL A 165 -3.51 -0.40 -3.30
N HIS A 166 -3.24 -1.62 -3.74
CA HIS A 166 -2.45 -2.56 -2.94
C HIS A 166 -1.49 -3.40 -3.78
N CYS A 167 -0.53 -3.98 -3.06
CA CYS A 167 0.35 -5.03 -3.54
C CYS A 167 0.43 -6.13 -2.46
N THR A 168 1.40 -7.04 -2.52
CA THR A 168 1.55 -8.08 -1.50
C THR A 168 2.07 -7.52 -0.17
N GLY A 169 2.99 -6.55 -0.22
CA GLY A 169 3.76 -6.09 0.94
C GLY A 169 4.50 -7.25 1.61
N LYS A 170 5.50 -7.81 0.93
CA LYS A 170 6.33 -8.86 1.53
C LYS A 170 7.26 -8.22 2.56
N TRP A 171 7.23 -8.75 3.78
CA TRP A 171 8.28 -8.56 4.78
C TRP A 171 9.18 -9.79 4.76
#